data_AF-A0A099KRI2-F1
#
_entry.id   AF-A0A099KRI2-F1
#
_cell.length_a   1.000
_cell.length_b   1.000
_cell.length_c   1.000
_cell.angle_alpha   90.00
_cell.angle_beta   90.00
_cell.angle_gamma   90.00
#
_symmetry.space_group_name_H-M   'P 1'
#
loop_
_entity.id
_entity.type
_entity.pdbx_description
1 polymer ?
#
loop_
_entity_poly.entity_id
_entity_poly.type
_entity_poly.pdbx_seq_one_letter_code
_entity_poly.pdbx_strand_id
1 'polypeptide(L)'
;MHKNNKIYWSYIRALTFTGVCLVAFFSFMANAMTITAEMSPEVTSEYNKQLDLQTWPKMHTKLALMDNPYATFYKTIRKKLKKEAITGKRRRLMTHDESIVSAKKKRFDYCQASVSFFVDFAKRAHDLSTLENNPLTKDKLMTGNGVKYPFTDQEANNANFRPAQIALTLGWKYQGKGEQYAEAFLANCLAIPVSLYYKEDSF
;
A
#
# COMPACT_ATOMS: atom_id res chain seq x y z
N MET A 1 -26.14 -17.70 57.60
CA MET A 1 -25.98 -17.93 56.14
C MET A 1 -26.16 -16.61 55.39
N HIS A 2 -25.09 -15.88 55.04
CA HIS A 2 -25.10 -14.87 53.95
C HIS A 2 -23.72 -14.21 53.87
N LYS A 3 -22.83 -14.74 53.03
CA LYS A 3 -21.63 -14.09 52.50
C LYS A 3 -21.02 -15.09 51.53
N ASN A 4 -21.23 -14.89 50.22
CA ASN A 4 -20.36 -15.42 49.15
C ASN A 4 -20.75 -15.02 47.72
N ASN A 5 -21.89 -14.37 47.47
CA ASN A 5 -22.28 -14.03 46.08
C ASN A 5 -21.65 -12.76 45.49
N LYS A 6 -21.16 -11.81 46.32
CA LYS A 6 -20.60 -10.54 45.80
C LYS A 6 -19.19 -10.68 45.22
N ILE A 7 -18.38 -11.60 45.73
CA ILE A 7 -16.98 -11.76 45.30
C ILE A 7 -16.93 -12.45 43.92
N TYR A 8 -17.75 -13.48 43.73
CA TYR A 8 -17.81 -14.25 42.48
C TYR A 8 -18.20 -13.40 41.26
N TRP A 9 -19.10 -12.43 41.45
CA TRP A 9 -19.59 -11.56 40.36
C TRP A 9 -18.58 -10.50 39.91
N SER A 10 -17.69 -10.05 40.81
CA SER A 10 -16.60 -9.13 40.46
C SER A 10 -15.47 -9.81 39.69
N TYR A 11 -15.18 -11.09 39.97
CA TYR A 11 -14.17 -11.86 39.23
C TYR A 11 -14.61 -12.18 37.79
N ILE A 12 -15.90 -12.48 37.58
CA ILE A 12 -16.43 -12.75 36.23
C ILE A 12 -16.40 -11.49 35.34
N ARG A 13 -16.65 -10.30 35.90
CA ARG A 13 -16.53 -9.02 35.18
C ARG A 13 -15.09 -8.64 34.82
N ALA A 14 -14.11 -9.00 35.65
CA ALA A 14 -12.70 -8.73 35.36
C ALA A 14 -12.13 -9.65 34.25
N LEU A 15 -12.60 -10.89 34.18
CA LEU A 15 -12.22 -11.86 33.15
C LEU A 15 -12.83 -11.56 31.77
N THR A 16 -14.06 -11.03 31.72
CA THR A 16 -14.66 -10.60 30.45
C THR A 16 -14.03 -9.31 29.89
N PHE A 17 -13.56 -8.40 30.75
CA PHE A 17 -12.87 -7.18 30.30
C PHE A 17 -11.43 -7.44 29.80
N THR A 18 -10.69 -8.36 30.41
CA THR A 18 -9.33 -8.72 29.95
C THR A 18 -9.34 -9.58 28.68
N GLY A 19 -10.34 -10.46 28.50
CA GLY A 19 -10.52 -11.25 27.28
C GLY A 19 -10.85 -10.40 26.05
N VAL A 20 -11.71 -9.38 26.18
CA VAL A 20 -12.08 -8.50 25.07
C VAL A 20 -10.93 -7.56 24.67
N CYS A 21 -10.10 -7.12 25.62
CA CYS A 21 -8.92 -6.31 25.31
C CYS A 21 -7.83 -7.10 24.56
N LEU A 22 -7.65 -8.39 24.85
CA LEU A 22 -6.66 -9.22 24.15
C LEU A 22 -7.11 -9.58 22.73
N VAL A 23 -8.39 -9.88 22.50
CA VAL A 23 -8.91 -10.16 21.14
C VAL A 23 -8.91 -8.91 20.26
N ALA A 24 -9.11 -7.72 20.85
CA ALA A 24 -8.97 -6.45 20.12
C ALA A 24 -7.51 -6.15 19.73
N PHE A 25 -6.53 -6.54 20.55
CA PHE A 25 -5.11 -6.37 20.23
C PHE A 25 -4.61 -7.35 19.15
N PHE A 26 -5.06 -8.62 19.16
CA PHE A 26 -4.66 -9.59 18.12
C PHE A 26 -5.31 -9.33 16.75
N SER A 27 -6.48 -8.70 16.72
CA SER A 27 -7.14 -8.35 15.44
C SER A 27 -6.49 -7.15 14.73
N PHE A 28 -5.70 -6.34 15.46
CA PHE A 28 -4.96 -5.21 14.87
C PHE A 28 -3.57 -5.61 14.34
N MET A 29 -3.00 -6.75 14.76
CA MET A 29 -1.67 -7.20 14.31
C MET A 29 -1.69 -8.13 13.10
N ALA A 30 -2.86 -8.52 12.60
CA ALA A 30 -2.97 -9.31 11.38
C ALA A 30 -2.69 -8.45 10.14
N ASN A 31 -1.41 -8.34 9.79
CA ASN A 31 -0.83 -7.71 8.59
C ASN A 31 -0.61 -6.20 8.64
N ALA A 32 -0.01 -5.67 9.70
CA ALA A 32 0.76 -4.43 9.57
C ALA A 32 2.07 -4.75 8.80
N MET A 33 1.97 -5.00 7.49
CA MET A 33 3.16 -4.99 6.63
C MET A 33 3.78 -3.60 6.72
N THR A 34 5.06 -3.52 7.08
CA THR A 34 5.77 -2.25 7.02
C THR A 34 6.04 -1.93 5.55
N ILE A 35 6.03 -0.64 5.18
CA ILE A 35 6.34 -0.19 3.80
C ILE A 35 7.70 -0.75 3.32
N THR A 36 8.62 -0.95 4.26
CA THR A 36 10.01 -1.35 4.02
C THR A 36 10.26 -2.86 4.15
N ALA A 37 9.24 -3.69 4.41
CA ALA A 37 9.40 -5.11 4.72
C ALA A 37 10.15 -5.91 3.63
N GLU A 38 9.99 -5.57 2.36
CA GLU A 38 10.64 -6.26 1.22
C GLU A 38 11.82 -5.47 0.60
N MET A 39 12.24 -4.39 1.26
CA MET A 39 13.35 -3.54 0.83
C MET A 39 14.68 -4.07 1.37
N SER A 40 15.77 -3.94 0.59
CA SER A 40 17.11 -4.18 1.13
C SER A 40 17.49 -3.08 2.12
N PRO A 41 18.51 -3.28 2.98
CA PRO A 41 18.96 -2.25 3.92
C PRO A 41 19.27 -0.91 3.24
N GLU A 42 19.91 -0.93 2.07
CA GLU A 42 20.29 0.26 1.31
C GLU A 42 19.06 0.99 0.76
N VAL A 43 18.06 0.24 0.27
CA VAL A 43 16.80 0.81 -0.23
C VAL A 43 15.98 1.38 0.93
N THR A 44 15.93 0.71 2.07
CA THR A 44 15.28 1.20 3.29
C THR A 44 15.93 2.51 3.77
N SER A 45 17.26 2.58 3.75
CA SER A 45 17.99 3.80 4.09
C SER A 45 17.64 4.95 3.12
N GLU A 46 17.57 4.67 1.82
CA GLU A 46 17.17 5.70 0.84
C GLU A 46 15.70 6.09 1.01
N TYR A 47 14.80 5.15 1.32
CA TYR A 47 13.39 5.43 1.62
C TYR A 47 13.25 6.41 2.79
N ASN A 48 13.90 6.12 3.92
CA ASN A 48 13.84 6.99 5.10
C ASN A 48 14.41 8.38 4.79
N LYS A 49 15.56 8.42 4.10
CA LYS A 49 16.16 9.69 3.67
C LYS A 49 15.20 10.50 2.79
N GLN A 50 14.55 9.88 1.80
CA GLN A 50 13.61 10.59 0.93
C GLN A 50 12.36 11.08 1.67
N LEU A 51 11.92 10.32 2.67
CA LEU A 51 10.81 10.72 3.55
C LEU A 51 11.19 11.91 4.44
N ASP A 52 12.40 11.90 4.99
CA ASP A 52 12.93 12.98 5.85
C ASP A 52 13.15 14.30 5.08
N LEU A 53 13.44 14.22 3.78
CA LEU A 53 13.54 15.39 2.90
C LEU A 53 12.19 16.10 2.66
N GLN A 54 11.06 15.46 2.98
CA GLN A 54 9.74 16.04 2.75
C GLN A 54 9.33 17.01 3.87
N THR A 55 9.09 18.26 3.49
CA THR A 55 8.66 19.34 4.40
C THR A 55 7.15 19.42 4.60
N TRP A 56 6.36 18.65 3.82
CA TRP A 56 4.90 18.67 3.91
C TRP A 56 4.40 18.19 5.29
N PRO A 57 3.40 18.85 5.90
CA PRO A 57 2.95 18.48 7.24
C PRO A 57 2.20 17.14 7.26
N LYS A 58 1.55 16.75 6.17
CA LYS A 58 0.70 15.56 6.10
C LYS A 58 1.47 14.36 5.53
N MET A 59 1.45 13.24 6.26
CA MET A 59 2.17 12.01 5.87
C MET A 59 1.78 11.51 4.47
N HIS A 60 0.49 11.47 4.15
CA HIS A 60 0.04 11.03 2.82
C HIS A 60 0.66 11.86 1.68
N THR A 61 0.82 13.17 1.88
CA THR A 61 1.45 14.08 0.91
C THR A 61 2.94 13.80 0.80
N LYS A 62 3.64 13.54 1.93
CA LYS A 62 5.04 13.11 1.91
C LYS A 62 5.21 11.83 1.09
N LEU A 63 4.38 10.82 1.35
CA LEU A 63 4.42 9.53 0.65
C LEU A 63 4.14 9.68 -0.84
N ALA A 64 3.20 10.54 -1.22
CA ALA A 64 2.85 10.79 -2.62
C ALA A 64 3.95 11.54 -3.40
N LEU A 65 4.76 12.34 -2.71
CA LEU A 65 5.72 13.27 -3.34
C LEU A 65 7.20 12.94 -3.11
N MET A 66 7.52 12.00 -2.21
CA MET A 66 8.90 11.55 -2.01
C MET A 66 9.48 10.92 -3.29
N ASP A 67 10.79 11.05 -3.50
CA ASP A 67 11.40 10.31 -4.62
C ASP A 67 11.37 8.81 -4.35
N ASN A 68 11.23 8.03 -5.43
CA ASN A 68 11.25 6.58 -5.36
C ASN A 68 12.62 6.08 -4.85
N PRO A 69 12.67 5.26 -3.78
CA PRO A 69 13.93 4.82 -3.18
C PRO A 69 14.77 3.92 -4.09
N TYR A 70 14.18 3.33 -5.13
CA TYR A 70 14.89 2.54 -6.13
C TYR A 70 15.50 3.38 -7.26
N ALA A 71 15.21 4.68 -7.35
CA ALA A 71 15.61 5.53 -8.48
C ALA A 71 17.13 5.62 -8.64
N THR A 72 17.89 5.75 -7.55
CA THR A 72 19.35 5.84 -7.56
C THR A 72 20.00 4.53 -8.04
N PHE A 73 19.50 3.39 -7.57
CA PHE A 73 19.96 2.06 -8.00
C PHE A 73 19.69 1.85 -9.49
N TYR A 74 18.46 2.16 -9.94
CA TYR A 74 18.09 2.06 -11.34
C TYR A 74 18.91 2.98 -12.26
N LYS A 75 19.23 4.21 -11.81
CA LYS A 75 20.13 5.13 -12.53
C LYS A 75 21.53 4.52 -12.71
N THR A 76 22.04 3.86 -11.69
CA THR A 76 23.33 3.16 -11.73
C THR A 76 23.31 2.00 -12.72
N ILE A 77 22.26 1.19 -12.69
CA ILE A 77 22.03 0.10 -13.66
C ILE A 77 22.02 0.66 -15.09
N ARG A 78 21.22 1.70 -15.38
CA ARG A 78 21.14 2.30 -16.72
C ARG A 78 22.49 2.80 -17.24
N LYS A 79 23.38 3.30 -16.36
CA LYS A 79 24.75 3.69 -16.74
C LYS A 79 25.58 2.45 -17.11
N LYS A 80 25.54 1.39 -16.30
CA LYS A 80 26.24 0.13 -16.58
C LYS A 80 25.78 -0.50 -17.90
N LEU A 81 24.47 -0.55 -18.14
CA LEU A 81 23.89 -1.10 -19.37
C LEU A 81 24.46 -0.44 -20.64
N LYS A 82 24.68 0.88 -20.61
CA LYS A 82 25.27 1.62 -21.73
C LYS A 82 26.79 1.41 -21.84
N LYS A 83 27.49 1.40 -20.71
CA LYS A 83 28.95 1.23 -20.65
C LYS A 83 29.38 -0.15 -21.13
N GLU A 84 28.59 -1.17 -20.84
CA GLU A 84 28.87 -2.59 -21.12
C GLU A 84 28.11 -3.08 -22.36
N ALA A 85 27.74 -2.16 -23.26
CA ALA A 85 27.02 -2.51 -24.49
C ALA A 85 27.87 -3.40 -25.40
N ILE A 86 27.27 -4.46 -25.93
CA ILE A 86 27.88 -5.29 -26.98
C ILE A 86 27.93 -4.52 -28.31
N THR A 87 28.93 -4.82 -29.14
CA THR A 87 29.12 -4.18 -30.46
C THR A 87 27.83 -4.21 -31.29
N GLY A 88 27.46 -3.07 -31.85
CA GLY A 88 26.23 -2.93 -32.65
C GLY A 88 24.93 -2.77 -31.85
N LYS A 89 24.98 -2.72 -30.50
CA LYS A 89 23.81 -2.46 -29.66
C LYS A 89 23.97 -1.16 -28.85
N ARG A 90 22.85 -0.51 -28.51
CA ARG A 90 22.84 0.73 -27.70
C ARG A 90 23.07 0.50 -26.21
N ARG A 91 22.87 -0.73 -25.75
CA ARG A 91 22.99 -1.18 -24.35
C ARG A 91 23.12 -2.70 -24.31
N ARG A 92 23.68 -3.25 -23.23
CA ARG A 92 23.47 -4.67 -22.89
C ARG A 92 22.06 -4.91 -22.32
N LEU A 93 21.69 -6.18 -22.25
CA LEU A 93 20.51 -6.61 -21.51
C LEU A 93 20.75 -6.52 -20.00
N MET A 94 19.67 -6.27 -19.26
CA MET A 94 19.64 -6.39 -17.81
C MET A 94 19.83 -7.85 -17.41
N THR A 95 20.51 -8.06 -16.30
CA THR A 95 20.50 -9.33 -15.58
C THR A 95 19.16 -9.52 -14.87
N HIS A 96 18.86 -10.75 -14.42
CA HIS A 96 17.67 -11.04 -13.64
C HIS A 96 17.50 -10.08 -12.44
N ASP A 97 18.55 -9.89 -11.65
CA ASP A 97 18.50 -9.02 -10.46
C ASP A 97 18.25 -7.55 -10.81
N GLU A 98 18.85 -7.06 -11.91
CA GLU A 98 18.61 -5.71 -12.40
C GLU A 98 17.17 -5.51 -12.90
N SER A 99 16.61 -6.54 -13.54
CA SER A 99 15.20 -6.60 -13.94
C SER A 99 14.27 -6.61 -12.72
N ILE A 100 14.63 -7.32 -11.65
CA ILE A 100 13.90 -7.29 -10.36
C ILE A 100 13.94 -5.89 -9.74
N VAL A 101 15.09 -5.21 -9.74
CA VAL A 101 15.19 -3.82 -9.24
C VAL A 101 14.31 -2.87 -10.07
N SER A 102 14.32 -3.02 -11.39
CA SER A 102 13.46 -2.25 -12.30
C SER A 102 11.97 -2.50 -12.00
N ALA A 103 11.58 -3.75 -11.77
CA ALA A 103 10.22 -4.14 -11.41
C ALA A 103 9.80 -3.56 -10.05
N LYS A 104 10.65 -3.66 -9.02
CA LYS A 104 10.41 -3.06 -7.70
C LYS A 104 10.26 -1.54 -7.78
N LYS A 105 11.11 -0.87 -8.57
CA LYS A 105 10.96 0.57 -8.85
C LYS A 105 9.59 0.87 -9.45
N LYS A 106 9.21 0.17 -10.52
CA LYS A 106 7.94 0.38 -11.20
C LYS A 106 6.73 0.14 -10.29
N ARG A 107 6.76 -0.92 -9.47
CA ARG A 107 5.76 -1.20 -8.43
C ARG A 107 5.62 -0.02 -7.48
N PHE A 108 6.75 0.49 -6.98
CA PHE A 108 6.75 1.64 -6.09
C PHE A 108 6.17 2.89 -6.75
N ASP A 109 6.56 3.21 -8.00
CA ASP A 109 6.03 4.35 -8.74
C ASP A 109 4.49 4.29 -8.84
N TYR A 110 3.92 3.13 -9.19
CA TYR A 110 2.47 2.99 -9.33
C TYR A 110 1.73 3.04 -8.00
N CYS A 111 2.29 2.41 -6.97
CA CYS A 111 1.71 2.47 -5.63
C CYS A 111 1.74 3.87 -5.04
N GLN A 112 2.85 4.58 -5.21
CA GLN A 112 3.00 5.97 -4.80
C GLN A 112 2.01 6.88 -5.54
N ALA A 113 1.92 6.77 -6.87
CA ALA A 113 0.98 7.56 -7.67
C ALA A 113 -0.49 7.33 -7.26
N SER A 114 -0.79 6.17 -6.66
CA SER A 114 -2.13 5.81 -6.20
C SER A 114 -2.46 6.31 -4.79
N VAL A 115 -1.50 6.88 -4.05
CA VAL A 115 -1.74 7.38 -2.67
C VAL A 115 -2.79 8.49 -2.65
N SER A 116 -2.66 9.51 -3.51
CA SER A 116 -3.63 10.60 -3.57
C SER A 116 -5.02 10.09 -3.98
N PHE A 117 -5.06 9.19 -4.97
CA PHE A 117 -6.31 8.56 -5.39
C PHE A 117 -7.01 7.80 -4.25
N PHE A 118 -6.26 7.05 -3.44
CA PHE A 118 -6.79 6.41 -2.23
C PHE A 118 -7.38 7.42 -1.23
N VAL A 119 -6.66 8.50 -0.94
CA VAL A 119 -7.11 9.53 0.01
C VAL A 119 -8.38 10.21 -0.49
N ASP A 120 -8.39 10.63 -1.75
CA ASP A 120 -9.52 11.31 -2.37
C ASP A 120 -10.74 10.39 -2.48
N PHE A 121 -10.52 9.13 -2.84
CA PHE A 121 -11.59 8.14 -2.87
C PHE A 121 -12.16 7.90 -1.48
N ALA A 122 -11.32 7.72 -0.45
CA ALA A 122 -11.78 7.50 0.92
C ALA A 122 -12.64 8.67 1.42
N LYS A 123 -12.23 9.91 1.13
CA LYS A 123 -13.01 11.11 1.45
C LYS A 123 -14.35 11.10 0.72
N ARG A 124 -14.35 10.95 -0.60
CA ARG A 124 -15.58 10.91 -1.40
C ARG A 124 -16.51 9.78 -0.98
N ALA A 125 -15.96 8.61 -0.65
CA ALA A 125 -16.72 7.46 -0.21
C ALA A 125 -17.41 7.71 1.14
N HIS A 126 -16.82 8.50 2.04
CA HIS A 126 -17.50 8.97 3.25
C HIS A 126 -18.60 9.96 2.87
N ASP A 127 -18.22 11.06 2.23
CA ASP A 127 -19.11 12.19 1.93
C ASP A 127 -20.39 11.73 1.21
N LEU A 128 -20.28 10.78 0.27
CA LEU A 128 -21.41 10.27 -0.51
C LEU A 128 -22.16 9.10 0.13
N SER A 129 -21.56 8.36 1.06
CA SER A 129 -22.25 7.27 1.77
C SER A 129 -22.97 7.73 3.04
N THR A 130 -22.70 8.95 3.51
CA THR A 130 -23.34 9.56 4.67
C THR A 130 -24.30 10.70 4.30
N LEU A 131 -24.61 10.88 3.01
CA LEU A 131 -25.63 11.85 2.59
C LEU A 131 -26.97 11.52 3.24
N GLU A 132 -27.58 12.51 3.90
CA GLU A 132 -28.87 12.36 4.59
C GLU A 132 -29.98 11.87 3.64
N ASN A 133 -29.92 12.33 2.38
CA ASN A 133 -30.87 11.95 1.35
C ASN A 133 -30.15 11.12 0.28
N ASN A 134 -30.43 9.81 0.26
CA ASN A 134 -29.93 8.84 -0.72
C ASN A 134 -28.41 8.57 -0.66
N PRO A 135 -27.92 7.91 0.41
CA PRO A 135 -26.52 7.51 0.51
C PRO A 135 -26.15 6.54 -0.62
N LEU A 136 -25.01 6.76 -1.27
CA LEU A 136 -24.52 5.86 -2.31
C LEU A 136 -23.99 4.56 -1.69
N THR A 137 -24.34 3.45 -2.33
CA THR A 137 -23.82 2.12 -1.97
C THR A 137 -22.39 1.94 -2.45
N LYS A 138 -21.70 0.97 -1.85
CA LYS A 138 -20.37 0.53 -2.28
C LYS A 138 -20.29 0.32 -3.78
N ASP A 139 -21.21 -0.45 -4.36
CA ASP A 139 -21.14 -0.84 -5.77
C ASP A 139 -21.28 0.35 -6.72
N LYS A 140 -22.15 1.30 -6.37
CA LYS A 140 -22.29 2.55 -7.12
C LYS A 140 -21.02 3.41 -7.04
N LEU A 141 -20.40 3.49 -5.86
CA LEU A 141 -19.19 4.28 -5.65
C LEU A 141 -17.95 3.65 -6.27
N MET A 142 -17.87 2.32 -6.34
CA MET A 142 -16.75 1.58 -6.94
C MET A 142 -16.76 1.66 -8.46
N THR A 143 -17.94 1.70 -9.06
CA THR A 143 -18.11 1.80 -10.52
C THR A 143 -17.66 3.17 -11.03
N GLY A 144 -16.96 3.20 -12.18
CA GLY A 144 -16.58 4.45 -12.86
C GLY A 144 -15.25 5.07 -12.41
N ASN A 145 -14.43 4.36 -11.63
CA ASN A 145 -13.14 4.87 -11.15
C ASN A 145 -11.94 4.40 -11.98
N GLY A 146 -12.12 4.26 -13.30
CA GLY A 146 -11.05 3.86 -14.22
C GLY A 146 -10.60 2.40 -14.12
N VAL A 147 -11.22 1.60 -13.25
CA VAL A 147 -11.08 0.15 -13.19
C VAL A 147 -12.46 -0.51 -13.16
N LYS A 148 -12.56 -1.70 -13.74
CA LYS A 148 -13.80 -2.49 -13.76
C LYS A 148 -14.17 -2.92 -12.33
N TYR A 149 -15.46 -2.95 -12.02
CA TYR A 149 -15.98 -3.48 -10.76
C TYR A 149 -17.24 -4.32 -11.06
N PRO A 150 -17.45 -5.48 -10.40
CA PRO A 150 -16.57 -6.11 -9.41
C PRO A 150 -15.22 -6.53 -10.02
N PHE A 151 -14.16 -6.52 -9.22
CA PHE A 151 -12.82 -6.90 -9.66
C PHE A 151 -12.78 -8.39 -10.00
N THR A 152 -12.34 -8.73 -11.21
CA THR A 152 -12.12 -10.12 -11.60
C THR A 152 -10.69 -10.56 -11.30
N ASP A 153 -10.44 -11.87 -11.15
CA ASP A 153 -9.10 -12.41 -10.89
C ASP A 153 -8.09 -12.04 -11.99
N GLN A 154 -8.55 -11.95 -13.25
CA GLN A 154 -7.70 -11.54 -14.38
C GLN A 154 -7.21 -10.10 -14.22
N GLU A 155 -8.06 -9.20 -13.72
CA GLU A 155 -7.69 -7.79 -13.53
C GLU A 155 -6.90 -7.59 -12.23
N ALA A 156 -7.13 -8.42 -11.22
CA ALA A 156 -6.31 -8.47 -10.01
C ALA A 156 -4.84 -8.84 -10.30
N ASN A 157 -4.60 -9.50 -11.44
CA ASN A 157 -3.26 -9.86 -11.93
C ASN A 157 -2.68 -8.85 -12.94
N ASN A 158 -3.31 -7.69 -13.14
CA ASN A 158 -2.75 -6.63 -13.99
C ASN A 158 -2.03 -5.57 -13.14
N ALA A 159 -0.72 -5.48 -13.30
CA ALA A 159 0.13 -4.52 -12.59
C ALA A 159 -0.32 -3.06 -12.73
N ASN A 160 -0.91 -2.67 -13.86
CA ASN A 160 -1.34 -1.29 -14.10
C ASN A 160 -2.59 -0.91 -13.30
N PHE A 161 -3.48 -1.87 -13.03
CA PHE A 161 -4.77 -1.61 -12.39
C PHE A 161 -4.82 -2.02 -10.92
N ARG A 162 -3.96 -2.96 -10.50
CA ARG A 162 -3.98 -3.50 -9.15
C ARG A 162 -3.83 -2.44 -8.05
N PRO A 163 -2.95 -1.43 -8.17
CA PRO A 163 -2.88 -0.33 -7.19
C PRO A 163 -4.20 0.42 -7.01
N ALA A 164 -4.89 0.75 -8.11
CA ALA A 164 -6.18 1.43 -8.06
C ALA A 164 -7.28 0.56 -7.44
N GLN A 165 -7.29 -0.76 -7.70
CA GLN A 165 -8.24 -1.68 -7.06
C GLN A 165 -8.03 -1.75 -5.54
N ILE A 166 -6.78 -1.78 -5.08
CA ILE A 166 -6.44 -1.74 -3.65
C ILE A 166 -6.87 -0.39 -3.05
N ALA A 167 -6.60 0.72 -3.74
CA ALA A 167 -7.01 2.06 -3.32
C ALA A 167 -8.54 2.17 -3.15
N LEU A 168 -9.31 1.65 -4.10
CA LEU A 168 -10.77 1.61 -4.00
C LEU A 168 -11.24 0.73 -2.84
N THR A 169 -10.71 -0.48 -2.74
CA THR A 169 -11.08 -1.45 -1.69
C THR A 169 -10.81 -0.89 -0.29
N LEU A 170 -9.60 -0.37 -0.07
CA LEU A 170 -9.21 0.20 1.21
C LEU A 170 -9.86 1.56 1.47
N GLY A 171 -10.05 2.39 0.44
CA GLY A 171 -10.70 3.69 0.61
C GLY A 171 -12.17 3.55 0.99
N TRP A 172 -12.86 2.51 0.52
CA TRP A 172 -14.17 2.13 1.05
C TRP A 172 -14.11 1.54 2.46
N LYS A 173 -13.08 0.76 2.78
CA LYS A 173 -12.91 0.23 4.15
C LYS A 173 -12.65 1.37 5.16
N TYR A 174 -11.91 2.40 4.76
CA TYR A 174 -11.45 3.49 5.61
C TYR A 174 -12.07 4.85 5.20
N GLN A 175 -13.36 4.86 4.90
CA GLN A 175 -14.12 6.05 4.53
C GLN A 175 -13.81 7.24 5.46
N GLY A 176 -13.44 8.37 4.87
CA GLY A 176 -13.16 9.63 5.57
C GLY A 176 -11.82 9.63 6.32
N LYS A 177 -11.14 8.48 6.39
CA LYS A 177 -9.88 8.29 7.12
C LYS A 177 -8.70 8.03 6.19
N GLY A 178 -8.81 8.35 4.90
CA GLY A 178 -7.76 8.14 3.91
C GLY A 178 -6.40 8.69 4.34
N GLU A 179 -6.36 9.94 4.83
CA GLU A 179 -5.10 10.54 5.28
C GLU A 179 -4.43 9.76 6.43
N GLN A 180 -5.22 9.19 7.36
CA GLN A 180 -4.75 8.43 8.51
C GLN A 180 -4.22 7.04 8.12
N TYR A 181 -4.76 6.46 7.05
CA TYR A 181 -4.43 5.11 6.59
C TYR A 181 -3.55 5.08 5.34
N ALA A 182 -2.93 6.21 4.96
CA ALA A 182 -2.09 6.31 3.77
C ALA A 182 -0.86 5.37 3.81
N GLU A 183 -0.22 5.24 4.97
CA GLU A 183 0.88 4.29 5.15
C GLU A 183 0.42 2.84 5.01
N ALA A 184 -0.72 2.49 5.61
CA ALA A 184 -1.31 1.17 5.49
C ALA A 184 -1.70 0.86 4.04
N PHE A 185 -2.24 1.84 3.31
CA PHE A 185 -2.51 1.70 1.88
C PHE A 185 -1.21 1.43 1.11
N LEU A 186 -0.18 2.25 1.30
CA LEU A 186 1.08 2.10 0.57
C LEU A 186 1.74 0.75 0.85
N ALA A 187 1.74 0.30 2.10
CA ALA A 187 2.24 -1.03 2.46
C ALA A 187 1.46 -2.16 1.77
N ASN A 188 0.12 -2.10 1.78
CA ASN A 188 -0.72 -3.10 1.10
C ASN A 188 -0.50 -3.08 -0.42
N CYS A 189 -0.29 -1.90 -1.01
CA CYS A 189 0.02 -1.80 -2.43
C CYS A 189 1.41 -2.36 -2.75
N LEU A 190 2.41 -2.08 -1.91
CA LEU A 190 3.76 -2.61 -2.11
C LEU A 190 3.84 -4.12 -1.89
N ALA A 191 2.86 -4.74 -1.23
CA ALA A 191 2.72 -6.18 -1.14
C ALA A 191 2.23 -6.84 -2.45
N ILE A 192 1.86 -6.07 -3.48
CA ILE A 192 1.59 -6.64 -4.81
C ILE A 192 2.85 -7.39 -5.28
N PRO A 193 2.75 -8.65 -5.74
CA PRO A 193 3.90 -9.43 -6.16
C PRO A 193 4.75 -8.71 -7.21
N VAL A 194 6.08 -8.67 -7.00
CA VAL A 194 7.03 -8.08 -7.96
C VAL A 194 6.91 -8.75 -9.34
N SER A 195 6.55 -10.03 -9.38
CA SER A 195 6.36 -10.80 -10.63
C SER A 195 5.34 -10.16 -11.58
N LEU A 196 4.35 -9.41 -11.09
CA LEU A 196 3.41 -8.70 -11.97
C LEU A 196 4.07 -7.53 -12.72
N TYR A 197 5.16 -6.99 -12.18
CA TYR A 197 5.92 -5.89 -12.77
C TYR A 197 7.19 -6.37 -13.48
N TYR A 198 7.57 -7.63 -13.28
CA TYR A 198 8.74 -8.23 -13.88
C TYR A 198 8.55 -8.42 -15.38
N LYS A 199 9.59 -8.08 -16.13
CA LYS A 199 9.71 -8.44 -17.54
C LYS A 199 11.18 -8.78 -17.79
N GLU A 200 11.41 -9.96 -18.36
CA GLU A 200 12.74 -10.32 -18.84
C GLU A 200 13.19 -9.31 -19.89
N ASP A 201 14.42 -8.85 -19.78
CA ASP A 201 14.93 -7.85 -20.69
C ASP A 201 15.39 -8.50 -22.00
N SER A 202 14.97 -7.92 -23.12
CA SER A 202 15.22 -8.44 -24.45
C SER A 202 15.60 -7.32 -25.41
N PHE A 203 16.21 -7.68 -26.54
CA PHE A 203 16.53 -6.74 -27.63
C PHE A 203 15.30 -6.34 -28.43
#